data_AF-A0A1G8TXY7-F1
#
_entry.id   AF-A0A1G8TXY7-F1
#
_cell.length_a   1.000
_cell.length_b   1.000
_cell.length_c   1.000
_cell.angle_alpha   90.00
_cell.angle_beta   90.00
_cell.angle_gamma   90.00
#
_symmetry.space_group_name_H-M   'P 1'
#
loop_
_entity.id
_entity.type
_entity.pdbx_description
1 polymer ?
#
loop_
_entity_poly.entity_id
_entity_poly.type
_entity_poly.pdbx_seq_one_letter_code
_entity_poly.pdbx_strand_id
1 'polypeptide(L)'
;MNQTHPLEALLRPAVELNTALVCLACAVLCIMAPWSLALSPSVGYGMAAGFAAFGLWRARQAWMVLRYRRNMKRLPRFALRSRQIPVSQRLLWMGKGFKWEARHTQRLHESQQPHVQRYL
;
A
#
# COMPACT_ATOMS: atom_id res chain seq x y z
N MET A 1 7.54 -7.46 8.37
CA MET A 1 6.70 -6.85 9.41
C MET A 1 5.71 -7.92 9.85
N ASN A 2 5.98 -8.57 10.98
CA ASN A 2 5.13 -9.63 11.53
C ASN A 2 3.95 -8.94 12.22
N GLN A 3 2.76 -8.93 11.61
CA GLN A 3 1.59 -8.33 12.24
C GLN A 3 0.89 -9.41 13.08
N THR A 4 0.99 -9.27 14.40
CA THR A 4 0.30 -10.07 15.43
C THR A 4 -1.18 -9.72 15.57
N HIS A 5 -1.74 -8.92 14.66
CA HIS A 5 -3.16 -8.63 14.61
C HIS A 5 -3.83 -9.52 13.55
N PRO A 6 -4.87 -10.29 13.91
CA PRO A 6 -5.55 -11.18 12.97
C PRO A 6 -6.32 -10.43 11.86
N LEU A 7 -6.46 -9.10 11.98
CA LEU A 7 -7.20 -8.26 11.03
C LEU A 7 -6.24 -7.33 10.24
N GLU A 8 -6.21 -7.50 8.91
CA GLU A 8 -5.57 -6.59 7.94
C GLU A 8 -6.24 -5.18 7.86
N ALA A 9 -5.91 -4.26 8.77
CA ALA A 9 -6.43 -2.87 8.73
C ALA A 9 -5.73 -1.96 7.69
N LEU A 10 -5.81 -2.31 6.39
CA LEU A 10 -5.08 -1.63 5.29
C LEU A 10 -5.88 -0.50 4.61
N LEU A 11 -7.20 -0.42 4.81
CA LEU A 11 -8.06 0.67 4.29
C LEU A 11 -8.03 1.92 5.20
N ARG A 12 -6.86 2.28 5.73
CA ARG A 12 -6.60 3.46 6.58
C ARG A 12 -5.94 4.59 5.80
N PRO A 13 -6.09 5.88 6.17
CA PRO A 13 -5.38 6.99 5.51
C PRO A 13 -3.87 6.75 5.48
N ALA A 14 -3.23 7.01 4.34
CA ALA A 14 -1.78 6.83 4.13
C ALA A 14 -0.97 7.95 4.80
N VAL A 15 -1.16 8.13 6.11
CA VAL A 15 -0.50 9.18 6.92
C VAL A 15 1.02 8.97 7.01
N GLU A 16 1.51 7.77 6.71
CA GLU A 16 2.95 7.49 6.63
C GLU A 16 3.62 8.27 5.48
N LEU A 17 2.85 8.74 4.49
CA LEU A 17 3.36 9.59 3.42
C LEU A 17 3.68 11.00 3.93
N ASN A 18 2.90 11.52 4.89
CA ASN A 18 3.18 12.82 5.51
C ASN A 18 4.50 12.78 6.29
N THR A 19 4.72 11.71 7.08
CA THR A 19 5.98 11.55 7.81
C THR A 19 7.15 11.33 6.87
N ALA A 20 6.98 10.55 5.80
CA ALA A 20 7.99 10.41 4.76
C ALA A 20 8.34 11.76 4.10
N LEU A 21 7.35 12.60 3.80
CA LEU A 21 7.55 13.91 3.19
C LEU A 21 8.26 14.89 4.14
N VAL A 22 7.88 14.91 5.42
CA VAL A 22 8.57 15.72 6.44
C VAL A 22 10.02 15.25 6.60
N CYS A 23 10.26 13.94 6.70
CA CYS A 23 11.63 13.43 6.78
C CYS A 23 12.46 13.75 5.54
N LEU A 24 11.86 13.70 4.35
CA LEU A 24 12.53 14.10 3.11
C LEU A 24 12.85 15.61 3.13
N ALA A 25 11.90 16.45 3.55
CA ALA A 25 12.14 17.88 3.70
C ALA A 25 13.26 18.18 4.71
N CYS A 26 13.29 17.50 5.86
CA CYS A 26 14.38 17.60 6.83
C CYS A 26 15.73 17.18 6.23
N ALA A 27 15.77 16.06 5.49
CA ALA A 27 16.98 15.60 4.83
C ALA A 27 17.51 16.62 3.81
N VAL A 28 16.62 17.24 3.03
CA VAL A 28 16.97 18.29 2.07
C VAL A 28 17.48 19.55 2.79
N LEU A 29 16.82 19.96 3.87
CA LEU A 29 17.25 21.11 4.67
C LEU A 29 18.64 20.90 5.30
N CYS A 30 18.93 19.69 5.80
CA CYS A 30 20.26 19.35 6.32
C CYS A 30 21.38 19.49 5.28
N ILE A 31 21.08 19.33 3.98
CA ILE A 31 22.06 19.45 2.89
C ILE A 31 22.12 20.89 2.35
N MET A 32 20.96 21.51 2.12
CA MET A 32 20.84 22.79 1.43
C MET A 32 21.03 23.99 2.36
N ALA A 33 20.72 23.86 3.65
CA ALA A 33 20.82 24.95 4.63
C ALA A 33 21.40 24.47 5.97
N PRO A 34 22.63 23.91 6.00
CA PRO A 34 23.27 23.49 7.25
C PRO A 34 23.43 24.65 8.26
N TRP A 35 23.56 25.88 7.75
CA TRP A 35 23.64 27.11 8.56
C TRP A 35 22.37 27.40 9.36
N SER A 36 21.17 27.05 8.86
CA SER A 36 19.91 27.30 9.59
C SER A 36 19.75 26.38 10.80
N LEU A 37 20.49 25.28 10.82
CA LEU A 37 20.46 24.27 11.88
C LEU A 37 21.69 24.33 12.79
N ALA A 38 22.58 25.31 12.59
CA ALA A 38 23.87 25.42 13.27
C ALA A 38 24.69 24.09 13.23
N LEU A 39 24.55 23.32 12.14
CA LEU A 39 25.22 22.04 11.98
C LEU A 39 26.56 22.21 11.27
N SER A 40 27.58 21.52 11.77
CA SER A 40 28.81 21.29 11.00
C SER A 40 28.48 20.48 9.75
N PRO A 41 29.02 20.83 8.55
CA PRO A 41 28.69 20.15 7.30
C PRO A 41 28.83 18.62 7.34
N SER A 42 29.82 18.11 8.09
CA SER A 42 30.04 16.66 8.27
C SER A 42 28.88 15.96 9.00
N VAL A 43 28.30 16.60 10.02
CA VAL A 43 27.16 16.08 10.78
C VAL A 43 25.87 16.19 9.97
N GLY A 44 25.75 17.25 9.15
CA GLY A 44 24.62 17.47 8.24
C GLY A 44 24.41 16.32 7.27
N TYR A 45 25.47 15.81 6.63
CA TYR A 45 25.38 14.66 5.74
C TYR A 45 24.95 13.36 6.46
N GLY A 46 25.45 13.14 7.69
CA GLY A 46 25.06 11.98 8.50
C GLY A 46 23.58 12.02 8.90
N MET A 47 23.09 13.19 9.33
CA MET A 47 21.67 13.38 9.64
C MET A 47 20.79 13.25 8.40
N ALA A 48 21.20 13.83 7.26
CA ALA A 48 20.47 13.72 6.00
C ALA A 48 20.33 12.25 5.57
N ALA A 49 21.40 11.45 5.67
CA ALA A 49 21.36 10.02 5.38
C ALA A 49 20.40 9.27 6.31
N GLY A 50 20.41 9.58 7.62
CA GLY A 50 19.48 9.01 8.59
C GLY A 50 18.02 9.33 8.28
N PHE A 51 17.71 10.60 8.01
CA PHE A 51 16.36 11.04 7.64
C PHE A 51 15.91 10.45 6.30
N ALA A 52 16.79 10.36 5.31
CA ALA A 52 16.50 9.74 4.03
C ALA A 52 16.18 8.23 4.19
N ALA A 53 16.98 7.50 4.97
CA ALA A 53 16.75 6.08 5.23
C ALA A 53 15.41 5.84 5.93
N PHE A 54 15.10 6.62 6.97
CA PHE A 54 13.84 6.53 7.69
C PHE A 54 12.64 6.94 6.82
N GLY A 55 12.79 8.01 6.04
CA GLY A 55 11.78 8.48 5.09
C GLY A 55 11.46 7.42 4.03
N LEU A 56 12.48 6.75 3.49
CA LEU A 56 12.29 5.67 2.51
C LEU A 56 11.56 4.46 3.12
N TRP A 57 11.87 4.11 4.37
CA TRP A 57 11.17 3.05 5.09
C TRP A 57 9.69 3.38 5.30
N ARG A 58 9.38 4.61 5.72
CA ARG A 58 7.99 5.11 5.84
C ARG A 58 7.27 5.18 4.49
N ALA A 59 7.96 5.60 3.44
CA ALA A 59 7.42 5.63 2.09
C ALA A 59 7.05 4.22 1.58
N ARG A 60 7.87 3.20 1.87
CA ARG A 60 7.54 1.80 1.57
C ARG A 60 6.27 1.34 2.28
N GLN A 61 6.06 1.74 3.53
CA GLN A 61 4.82 1.44 4.27
C GLN A 61 3.60 2.10 3.61
N ALA A 62 3.70 3.39 3.29
CA ALA A 62 2.64 4.10 2.57
C ALA A 62 2.34 3.46 1.20
N TRP A 63 3.37 3.05 0.47
CA TRP A 63 3.22 2.43 -0.85
C TRP A 63 2.46 1.10 -0.80
N MET A 64 2.66 0.29 0.25
CA MET A 64 1.88 -0.94 0.45
C MET A 64 0.39 -0.64 0.62
N VAL A 65 0.04 0.37 1.42
CA VAL A 65 -1.35 0.83 1.63
C VAL A 65 -1.97 1.32 0.32
N LEU A 66 -1.25 2.15 -0.44
CA LEU A 66 -1.72 2.68 -1.72
C LEU A 66 -1.89 1.58 -2.78
N ARG A 67 -0.95 0.64 -2.85
CA ARG A 67 -1.03 -0.51 -3.76
C ARG A 67 -2.21 -1.40 -3.42
N TYR A 68 -2.47 -1.63 -2.14
CA TYR A 68 -3.63 -2.38 -1.67
C TYR A 68 -4.94 -1.73 -2.12
N ARG A 69 -5.10 -0.42 -1.85
CA ARG A 69 -6.27 0.37 -2.31
C ARG A 69 -6.47 0.29 -3.82
N ARG A 70 -5.39 0.43 -4.59
CA ARG A 70 -5.44 0.35 -6.05
C ARG A 70 -5.84 -1.03 -6.55
N ASN A 71 -5.38 -2.10 -5.89
CA ASN A 71 -5.74 -3.47 -6.23
C ASN A 71 -7.18 -3.82 -5.85
N MET A 72 -7.73 -3.24 -4.78
CA MET A 72 -9.14 -3.42 -4.41
C MET A 72 -10.10 -2.94 -5.50
N LYS A 73 -9.77 -1.84 -6.18
CA LYS A 73 -10.57 -1.29 -7.29
C LYS A 73 -10.36 -2.01 -8.62
N ARG A 74 -9.25 -2.76 -8.76
CA ARG A 74 -8.83 -3.32 -10.04
C ARG A 74 -9.18 -4.79 -10.15
N LEU A 75 -10.23 -5.09 -10.92
CA LEU A 75 -10.54 -6.45 -11.30
C LEU A 75 -9.52 -6.95 -12.35
N PRO A 76 -8.83 -8.08 -12.15
CA PRO A 76 -7.97 -8.64 -13.18
C PRO A 76 -8.80 -9.06 -14.40
N ARG A 77 -8.38 -8.64 -15.59
CA ARG A 77 -9.07 -8.97 -16.84
C ARG A 77 -8.99 -10.48 -17.07
N PHE A 78 -10.15 -11.12 -17.15
CA PHE A 78 -10.27 -12.52 -17.52
C PHE A 78 -11.05 -12.63 -18.83
N ALA A 79 -10.42 -13.19 -19.85
CA ALA A 79 -11.02 -13.40 -21.15
C ALA A 79 -10.63 -14.79 -21.67
N LEU A 80 -11.60 -15.51 -22.23
CA LEU A 80 -11.41 -16.82 -22.86
C LEU A 80 -12.02 -16.79 -24.25
N ARG A 81 -11.37 -17.46 -25.20
CA ARG A 81 -11.94 -17.69 -26.53
C ARG A 81 -12.97 -18.82 -26.44
N SER A 82 -13.98 -18.83 -27.31
CA SER A 82 -15.05 -19.85 -27.28
C SER A 82 -14.51 -21.29 -27.35
N ARG A 83 -13.40 -21.52 -28.06
CA ARG A 83 -12.73 -22.83 -28.16
C ARG A 83 -12.04 -23.29 -26.87
N GLN A 84 -11.77 -22.38 -25.94
CA GLN A 84 -11.11 -22.67 -24.66
C GLN A 84 -12.13 -22.92 -23.53
N ILE A 85 -13.43 -22.75 -23.81
CA ILE A 85 -14.49 -23.01 -22.84
C ILE A 85 -14.61 -24.53 -22.69
N PRO A 86 -14.40 -25.08 -21.47
CA PRO A 86 -14.55 -26.50 -21.25
C PRO A 86 -16.01 -26.91 -21.41
N VAL A 87 -16.24 -27.95 -22.20
CA VAL A 87 -17.57 -28.51 -22.46
C VAL A 87 -17.71 -29.83 -21.71
N SER A 88 -18.86 -30.03 -21.06
CA SER A 88 -19.22 -31.27 -20.38
C SER A 88 -20.71 -31.54 -20.56
N GLN A 89 -21.07 -32.80 -20.73
CA GLN A 89 -22.47 -33.23 -20.86
C GLN A 89 -23.21 -33.24 -19.51
N ARG A 90 -22.49 -33.12 -18.39
CA ARG A 90 -23.05 -33.21 -17.03
C ARG A 90 -22.98 -31.89 -16.26
N LEU A 91 -22.00 -31.03 -16.58
CA LEU A 91 -21.72 -29.81 -15.82
C LEU A 91 -21.56 -28.63 -16.77
N LEU A 92 -22.19 -27.50 -16.42
CA LEU A 92 -22.04 -26.24 -17.14
C LEU A 92 -20.86 -25.44 -16.58
N TRP A 93 -19.99 -24.96 -17.46
CA TRP A 93 -18.95 -24.02 -17.08
C TRP A 93 -19.53 -22.62 -16.83
N MET A 94 -19.49 -22.15 -15.59
CA MET A 94 -20.04 -20.84 -15.18
C MET A 94 -19.03 -19.69 -15.20
N GLY A 95 -17.76 -19.95 -15.51
CA GLY A 95 -16.70 -18.94 -15.51
C GLY A 95 -15.59 -19.19 -14.49
N LYS A 96 -14.68 -18.22 -14.37
CA LYS A 96 -13.59 -18.27 -13.38
C LYS A 96 -14.09 -17.71 -12.05
N GLY A 97 -14.45 -18.62 -11.15
CA GLY A 97 -14.58 -18.32 -9.73
C GLY A 97 -13.22 -18.24 -9.04
N PHE A 98 -13.26 -18.01 -7.73
CA PHE A 98 -12.10 -18.16 -6.85
C PHE A 98 -12.54 -18.83 -5.55
N LYS A 99 -11.60 -19.49 -4.87
CA LYS A 99 -11.87 -20.07 -3.56
C LYS A 99 -12.11 -18.95 -2.55
N TRP A 100 -13.31 -18.88 -2.00
CA TRP A 100 -13.61 -17.94 -0.93
C TRP A 100 -12.88 -18.36 0.35
N GLU A 101 -12.28 -17.40 1.04
CA GLU A 101 -11.45 -17.61 2.23
C GLU A 101 -11.80 -16.53 3.25
N ALA A 102 -11.44 -16.72 4.53
CA ALA A 102 -11.76 -15.77 5.60
C ALA A 102 -11.32 -14.32 5.29
N ARG A 103 -10.14 -14.15 4.66
CA ARG A 103 -9.66 -12.83 4.19
C ARG A 103 -10.61 -12.15 3.21
N HIS A 104 -11.31 -12.91 2.35
CA HIS A 104 -12.25 -12.35 1.39
C HIS A 104 -13.49 -11.81 2.10
N THR A 105 -14.01 -12.53 3.12
CA THR A 105 -15.09 -12.04 3.98
C THR A 105 -14.68 -10.77 4.72
N GLN A 106 -13.47 -10.75 5.30
CA GLN A 106 -12.97 -9.57 6.01
C GLN A 106 -12.90 -8.35 5.08
N ARG A 107 -12.29 -8.52 3.90
CA ARG A 107 -12.14 -7.43 2.92
C ARG A 107 -13.47 -6.92 2.39
N LEU A 108 -14.42 -7.82 2.16
CA LEU A 108 -15.79 -7.46 1.77
C LEU A 108 -16.45 -6.63 2.87
N HIS A 109 -16.38 -7.08 4.12
CA HIS A 109 -16.95 -6.37 5.25
C HIS A 109 -16.33 -4.98 5.44
N GLU A 110 -15.00 -4.86 5.41
CA GLU A 110 -14.29 -3.58 5.48
C GLU A 110 -14.68 -2.62 4.35
N SER A 111 -14.86 -3.15 3.13
CA SER A 111 -15.25 -2.33 1.97
C SER A 111 -16.65 -1.73 2.08
N GLN A 112 -17.54 -2.34 2.86
CA GLN A 112 -18.92 -1.88 3.06
C GLN A 112 -19.04 -0.79 4.12
N GLN A 113 -17.98 -0.54 4.90
CA GLN A 113 -18.02 0.43 5.99
C GLN A 113 -18.02 1.87 5.43
N PRO A 114 -18.90 2.77 5.91
CA PRO A 114 -19.07 4.11 5.34
C PRO A 114 -17.82 4.98 5.43
N HIS A 115 -17.01 4.83 6.49
CA HIS A 115 -15.78 5.60 6.67
C HIS A 115 -14.67 5.23 5.65
N VAL A 116 -14.76 4.05 5.05
CA VAL A 116 -13.79 3.53 4.08
C VAL A 116 -14.12 3.95 2.64
N GLN A 117 -15.37 4.32 2.36
CA GLN A 117 -15.85 4.64 1.00
C GLN A 117 -14.99 5.70 0.29
N ARG A 118 -14.42 6.66 1.03
CA ARG A 118 -13.54 7.69 0.48
C ARG A 118 -12.25 7.14 -0.15
N TYR A 119 -11.84 5.92 0.22
CA TYR A 119 -10.62 5.28 -0.25
C TYR A 119 -10.87 4.24 -1.37
N LEU A 120 -12.11 3.80 -1.54
CA LEU A 120 -12.60 2.98 -2.67
C LEU A 120 -12.98 3.84 -3.87
#